data_AF-A0A926B5Z6-F1
#
_entry.id   AF-A0A926B5Z6-F1
#
_cell.length_a   1.000
_cell.length_b   1.000
_cell.length_c   1.000
_cell.angle_alpha   90.00
_cell.angle_beta   90.00
_cell.angle_gamma   90.00
#
_symmetry.space_group_name_H-M   'P 1'
#
loop_
_entity.id
_entity.type
_entity.pdbx_description
1 polymer ?
#
loop_
_entity_poly.entity_id
_entity_poly.type
_entity_poly.pdbx_seq_one_letter_code
_entity_poly.pdbx_strand_id
1 'polypeptide(L)'
;MSLSSALDTAKSSLMAAQTQTAVLSRNIANVNTVGATRKYAEAVTGNGGQVLIKSITQSSNTVLYRNMLDANSAVGRGNVIANGLNRINETIGDTALGRSPAALISKLGDALNTLAASPNNYELARTAATAANDVVVALNEASDTVQTIRRDADDELVIAAEEMTKLLAEIESLNRRVVTGTYAGTDVTDLNDQRDQAVVELSSYVGLTVQKRGQNDLVLYTDSGVTLFEGTARAVEYSGSGSIGAVITEGAAFRIDGVEVTGSNAVMPLKSGSVAGLVALRDETTVTYQTQLDEIARGLIETFKETSAAGAITQGIFTASGYTNTASVSVGTFAAGSLTTADVLTFDFLQGDTTYRATVSFTSGVPATAAAYQALLQTAVDTATPIGGG
;
A
#
# COMPACT_ATOMS: atom_id res chain seq x y z
N MET A 1 -61.26 24.12 28.71
CA MET A 1 -61.06 23.50 27.38
C MET A 1 -62.16 24.00 26.46
N SER A 2 -61.86 24.95 25.57
CA SER A 2 -62.83 25.37 24.53
C SER A 2 -62.86 24.34 23.41
N LEU A 3 -63.97 24.24 22.66
CA LEU A 3 -64.06 23.39 21.46
C LEU A 3 -62.93 23.69 20.45
N SER A 4 -62.50 24.96 20.36
CA SER A 4 -61.38 25.37 19.51
C SER A 4 -60.05 24.72 19.92
N SER A 5 -59.73 24.68 21.22
CA SER A 5 -58.51 24.03 21.73
C SER A 5 -58.51 22.52 21.48
N ALA A 6 -59.67 21.86 21.58
CA ALA A 6 -59.80 20.44 21.25
C ALA A 6 -59.60 20.18 19.74
N LEU A 7 -60.15 21.04 18.88
CA LEU A 7 -59.99 20.95 17.43
C LEU A 7 -58.53 21.19 16.99
N ASP A 8 -57.86 22.20 17.55
CA ASP A 8 -56.45 22.50 17.25
C ASP A 8 -55.52 21.37 17.71
N THR A 9 -55.83 20.73 18.84
CA THR A 9 -55.11 19.54 19.32
C THR A 9 -55.33 18.34 18.39
N ALA A 10 -56.57 18.11 17.94
CA ALA A 10 -56.87 17.04 16.98
C ALA A 10 -56.15 17.25 15.64
N LYS A 11 -56.15 18.49 15.13
CA LYS A 11 -55.48 18.87 13.88
C LYS A 11 -53.97 18.69 13.96
N SER A 12 -53.34 19.18 15.02
CA SER A 12 -51.90 19.03 15.26
C SER A 12 -51.49 17.56 15.45
N SER A 13 -52.30 16.77 16.16
CA SER A 13 -52.09 15.32 16.30
C SER A 13 -52.17 14.58 14.95
N LEU A 14 -53.13 14.94 14.09
CA LEU A 14 -53.25 14.35 12.76
C LEU A 14 -52.06 14.72 11.86
N MET A 15 -51.61 15.98 11.89
CA MET A 15 -50.41 16.41 11.16
C MET A 15 -49.16 15.67 11.64
N ALA A 16 -48.98 15.52 12.95
CA ALA A 16 -47.87 14.76 13.52
C ALA A 16 -47.90 13.29 13.08
N ALA A 17 -49.08 12.64 13.11
CA ALA A 17 -49.26 11.27 12.63
C ALA A 17 -49.00 11.12 11.13
N GLN A 18 -49.39 12.11 10.32
CA GLN A 18 -49.09 12.16 8.89
C GLN A 18 -47.57 12.22 8.64
N THR A 19 -46.84 13.09 9.35
CA THR A 19 -45.36 13.16 9.26
C THR A 19 -44.69 11.86 9.71
N GLN A 20 -45.14 11.26 10.80
CA GLN A 20 -44.61 9.97 11.27
C GLN A 20 -44.84 8.85 10.24
N THR A 21 -46.01 8.81 9.61
CA THR A 21 -46.32 7.85 8.54
C THR A 21 -45.44 8.09 7.30
N ALA A 22 -45.21 9.35 6.94
CA ALA A 22 -44.29 9.71 5.85
C ALA A 22 -42.85 9.26 6.13
N VAL A 23 -42.36 9.45 7.36
CA VAL A 23 -41.04 8.98 7.80
C VAL A 23 -40.95 7.45 7.77
N LEU A 24 -41.99 6.75 8.21
CA LEU A 24 -42.07 5.29 8.11
C LEU A 24 -42.02 4.84 6.64
N SER A 25 -42.80 5.47 5.77
CA SER A 25 -42.78 5.17 4.33
C SER A 25 -41.41 5.42 3.72
N ARG A 26 -40.72 6.49 4.11
CA ARG A 26 -39.35 6.80 3.65
C ARG A 26 -38.35 5.73 4.10
N ASN A 27 -38.42 5.29 5.35
CA ASN A 27 -37.57 4.20 5.85
C ASN A 27 -37.81 2.87 5.11
N ILE A 28 -39.08 2.54 4.82
CA ILE A 28 -39.42 1.32 4.07
C ILE A 28 -38.89 1.42 2.63
N ALA A 29 -39.05 2.57 1.97
CA ALA A 29 -38.56 2.78 0.61
C ALA A 29 -37.03 2.66 0.52
N ASN A 30 -36.31 3.12 1.53
CA ASN A 30 -34.84 3.13 1.56
C ASN A 30 -34.21 1.94 2.30
N VAL A 31 -34.98 0.90 2.65
CA VAL A 31 -34.48 -0.23 3.44
C VAL A 31 -33.32 -0.98 2.77
N ASN A 32 -33.28 -0.99 1.43
CA ASN A 32 -32.24 -1.65 0.64
C ASN A 32 -31.23 -0.65 0.05
N THR A 33 -31.31 0.63 0.40
CA THR A 33 -30.38 1.65 -0.08
C THR A 33 -29.15 1.66 0.82
N VAL A 34 -27.97 1.45 0.24
CA VAL A 34 -26.70 1.51 0.98
C VAL A 34 -26.52 2.90 1.59
N GLY A 35 -26.06 2.97 2.84
CA GLY A 35 -25.83 4.24 3.55
C GLY A 35 -27.08 4.91 4.12
N ALA A 36 -28.28 4.44 3.78
CA ALA A 36 -29.51 4.99 4.34
C ALA A 36 -29.63 4.70 5.85
N THR A 37 -29.90 5.74 6.63
CA THR A 37 -30.08 5.60 8.08
C THR A 37 -31.55 5.66 8.47
N ARG A 38 -31.93 4.92 9.52
CA ARG A 38 -33.31 4.94 10.03
C ARG A 38 -33.65 6.32 10.57
N LYS A 39 -34.70 6.92 10.04
CA LYS A 39 -35.22 8.24 10.44
C LYS A 39 -36.35 8.10 11.44
N TYR A 40 -36.48 9.03 12.38
CA TYR A 40 -37.59 9.12 13.32
C TYR A 40 -37.97 10.58 13.56
N ALA A 41 -39.27 10.83 13.77
CA ALA A 41 -39.80 12.16 14.06
C ALA A 41 -39.91 12.35 15.58
N GLU A 42 -39.22 13.35 16.12
CA GLU A 42 -39.31 13.73 17.53
C GLU A 42 -40.58 14.54 17.75
N ALA A 43 -41.58 13.90 18.35
CA ALA A 43 -42.81 14.56 18.76
C ALA A 43 -42.63 15.19 20.14
N VAL A 44 -43.03 16.46 20.27
CA VAL A 44 -43.03 17.19 21.54
C VAL A 44 -44.42 17.78 21.79
N THR A 45 -44.77 17.92 23.06
CA THR A 45 -45.99 18.61 23.45
C THR A 45 -45.72 20.12 23.46
N GLY A 46 -46.41 20.85 22.61
CA GLY A 46 -46.38 22.30 22.54
C GLY A 46 -47.21 22.95 23.64
N ASN A 47 -47.11 24.28 23.72
CA ASN A 47 -47.89 25.07 24.66
C ASN A 47 -49.39 24.90 24.37
N GLY A 48 -50.20 24.56 25.38
CA GLY A 48 -51.64 24.30 25.21
C GLY A 48 -52.04 22.87 24.81
N GLY A 49 -51.13 21.89 24.92
CA GLY A 49 -51.45 20.46 24.75
C GLY A 49 -51.41 19.94 23.32
N GLN A 50 -50.98 20.77 22.36
CA GLN A 50 -50.82 20.42 20.95
C GLN A 50 -49.62 19.48 20.74
N VAL A 51 -49.68 18.60 19.74
CA VAL A 51 -48.56 17.74 19.36
C VAL A 51 -47.82 18.35 18.17
N LEU A 52 -46.53 18.60 18.31
CA LEU A 52 -45.69 19.19 17.27
C LEU A 52 -44.52 18.25 16.97
N ILE A 53 -44.11 18.16 15.71
CA ILE A 53 -42.84 17.52 15.36
C ILE A 53 -41.75 18.58 15.48
N LYS A 54 -40.83 18.41 16.43
CA LYS A 54 -39.72 19.33 16.67
C LYS A 54 -38.64 19.18 15.60
N SER A 55 -38.31 17.94 15.25
CA SER A 55 -37.30 17.61 14.25
C SER A 55 -37.46 16.19 13.75
N ILE A 56 -36.95 15.93 12.55
CA ILE A 56 -36.70 14.58 12.06
C ILE A 56 -35.21 14.32 12.27
N THR A 57 -34.88 13.21 12.93
CA THR A 57 -33.51 12.85 13.29
C THR A 57 -33.21 11.45 12.77
N GLN A 58 -31.92 11.16 12.58
CA GLN A 58 -31.45 9.86 12.16
C GLN A 58 -30.84 9.05 13.31
N SER A 59 -31.03 7.74 13.27
CA SER A 59 -30.36 6.80 14.16
C SER A 59 -28.96 6.54 13.60
N SER A 60 -27.93 7.04 14.28
CA SER A 60 -26.53 6.80 13.90
C SER A 60 -25.68 6.52 15.13
N ASN A 61 -24.73 5.61 15.00
CA ASN A 61 -23.70 5.36 16.00
C ASN A 61 -22.38 5.91 15.46
N THR A 62 -21.92 7.01 16.04
CA THR A 62 -20.72 7.73 15.57
C THR A 62 -19.44 6.93 15.78
N VAL A 63 -19.38 6.07 16.80
CA VAL A 63 -18.23 5.18 17.02
C VAL A 63 -18.20 4.08 15.97
N LEU A 64 -19.34 3.45 15.70
CA LEU A 64 -19.44 2.43 14.65
C LEU A 64 -19.12 3.01 13.27
N TYR A 65 -19.59 4.23 13.00
CA TYR A 65 -19.29 4.94 11.76
C TYR A 65 -17.79 5.21 11.61
N ARG A 66 -17.09 5.67 12.67
CA ARG A 66 -15.63 5.84 12.62
C ARG A 66 -14.90 4.52 12.40
N ASN A 67 -15.27 3.47 13.14
CA ASN A 67 -14.69 2.14 12.95
C ASN A 67 -14.90 1.61 11.52
N MET A 68 -16.04 1.92 10.91
CA MET A 68 -16.33 1.58 9.51
C MET A 68 -15.38 2.32 8.55
N LEU A 69 -15.15 3.61 8.75
CA LEU A 69 -14.21 4.39 7.91
C LEU A 69 -12.78 3.86 8.05
N ASP A 70 -12.33 3.57 9.28
CA ASP A 70 -11.00 3.01 9.54
C ASP A 70 -10.85 1.61 8.91
N ALA A 71 -11.88 0.76 9.01
CA ALA A 71 -11.87 -0.54 8.37
C ALA A 71 -11.85 -0.43 6.84
N ASN A 72 -12.60 0.53 6.28
CA ASN A 72 -12.67 0.73 4.84
C ASN A 72 -11.33 1.22 4.25
N SER A 73 -10.65 2.14 4.94
CA SER A 73 -9.32 2.58 4.52
C SER A 73 -8.27 1.46 4.65
N ALA A 74 -8.36 0.63 5.69
CA ALA A 74 -7.51 -0.55 5.85
C ALA A 74 -7.74 -1.59 4.74
N VAL A 75 -9.00 -1.85 4.37
CA VAL A 75 -9.37 -2.72 3.24
C VAL A 75 -8.86 -2.13 1.92
N GLY A 76 -9.01 -0.82 1.70
CA GLY A 76 -8.47 -0.13 0.52
C GLY A 76 -6.97 -0.36 0.35
N ARG A 77 -6.20 -0.19 1.44
CA ARG A 77 -4.75 -0.48 1.45
C ARG A 77 -4.46 -1.96 1.21
N GLY A 78 -5.16 -2.85 1.91
CA GLY A 78 -4.94 -4.30 1.85
C GLY A 78 -5.21 -4.88 0.46
N ASN A 79 -6.27 -4.43 -0.22
CA ASN A 79 -6.62 -4.89 -1.56
C ASN A 79 -5.55 -4.51 -2.59
N VAL A 80 -5.03 -3.27 -2.55
CA VAL A 80 -3.96 -2.84 -3.45
C VAL A 80 -2.71 -3.69 -3.28
N ILE A 81 -2.27 -3.89 -2.03
CA ILE A 81 -1.07 -4.68 -1.73
C ILE A 81 -1.29 -6.14 -2.15
N ALA A 82 -2.43 -6.74 -1.82
CA ALA A 82 -2.74 -8.12 -2.19
C ALA A 82 -2.74 -8.34 -3.71
N ASN A 83 -3.36 -7.42 -4.47
CA ASN A 83 -3.38 -7.48 -5.93
C ASN A 83 -1.96 -7.35 -6.52
N GLY A 84 -1.15 -6.42 -6.00
CA GLY A 84 0.25 -6.27 -6.39
C GLY A 84 1.08 -7.52 -6.10
N LEU A 85 0.94 -8.09 -4.90
CA LEU A 85 1.64 -9.31 -4.49
C LEU A 85 1.21 -10.54 -5.31
N ASN A 86 -0.06 -10.64 -5.70
CA ASN A 86 -0.52 -11.73 -6.57
C ASN A 86 0.16 -11.66 -7.95
N ARG A 87 0.30 -10.47 -8.52
CA ARG A 87 1.03 -10.27 -9.80
C ARG A 87 2.51 -10.59 -9.66
N ILE A 88 3.14 -10.23 -8.54
CA ILE A 88 4.52 -10.63 -8.24
C ILE A 88 4.62 -12.15 -8.11
N ASN A 89 3.68 -12.80 -7.42
CA ASN A 89 3.65 -14.25 -7.24
C ASN A 89 3.58 -15.00 -8.57
N GLU A 90 2.84 -14.50 -9.56
CA GLU A 90 2.80 -15.07 -10.91
C GLU A 90 4.18 -15.15 -11.59
N THR A 91 5.10 -14.21 -11.28
CA THR A 91 6.48 -14.22 -11.81
C THR A 91 7.40 -15.21 -11.10
N ILE A 92 7.17 -15.46 -9.80
CA ILE A 92 7.92 -16.46 -9.04
C ILE A 92 7.43 -17.86 -9.42
N GLY A 93 6.11 -18.03 -9.51
CA GLY A 93 5.44 -19.27 -9.87
C GLY A 93 5.72 -20.44 -8.91
N ASP A 94 5.21 -21.61 -9.27
CA ASP A 94 5.53 -22.84 -8.55
C ASP A 94 6.80 -23.48 -9.13
N THR A 95 7.75 -23.79 -8.26
CA THR A 95 8.96 -24.54 -8.60
C THR A 95 8.66 -25.90 -9.23
N ALA A 96 7.56 -26.55 -8.84
CA ALA A 96 7.12 -27.84 -9.39
C ALA A 96 6.65 -27.75 -10.85
N LEU A 97 6.21 -26.56 -11.30
CA LEU A 97 5.83 -26.32 -12.69
C LEU A 97 7.04 -26.06 -13.60
N GLY A 98 8.25 -25.95 -13.03
CA GLY A 98 9.50 -25.86 -13.76
C GLY A 98 9.71 -24.55 -14.53
N ARG A 99 8.90 -23.51 -14.24
CA ARG A 99 8.97 -22.18 -14.88
C ARG A 99 9.53 -21.09 -13.95
N SER A 100 9.55 -21.33 -12.64
CA SER A 100 10.15 -20.40 -11.68
C SER A 100 11.63 -20.13 -11.99
N PRO A 101 12.16 -18.92 -11.70
CA PRO A 101 13.58 -18.63 -11.84
C PRO A 101 14.47 -19.67 -11.12
N ALA A 102 14.07 -20.12 -9.93
CA ALA A 102 14.80 -21.15 -9.18
C ALA A 102 14.86 -22.50 -9.93
N ALA A 103 13.75 -22.95 -10.51
CA ALA A 103 13.70 -24.19 -11.29
C ALA A 103 14.52 -24.08 -12.59
N LEU A 104 14.52 -22.91 -13.24
CA LEU A 104 15.33 -22.67 -14.44
C LEU A 104 16.82 -22.66 -14.13
N ILE A 105 17.23 -22.06 -13.00
CA ILE A 105 18.61 -22.12 -12.51
C ILE A 105 19.04 -23.56 -12.20
N SER A 106 18.16 -24.37 -11.59
CA SER A 106 18.42 -25.80 -11.37
C SER A 106 18.64 -26.55 -12.68
N LYS A 107 17.75 -26.33 -13.68
CA LYS A 107 17.88 -26.94 -15.01
C LYS A 107 19.17 -26.56 -15.72
N LEU A 108 19.61 -25.30 -15.57
CA LEU A 108 20.90 -24.84 -16.07
C LEU A 108 22.05 -25.60 -15.41
N GLY A 109 22.01 -25.76 -14.08
CA GLY A 109 23.00 -26.56 -13.34
C GLY A 109 23.09 -28.00 -13.84
N ASP A 110 21.94 -28.65 -14.06
CA ASP A 110 21.87 -30.03 -14.58
C ASP A 110 22.43 -30.13 -16.02
N ALA A 111 22.11 -29.17 -16.88
CA ALA A 111 22.62 -29.11 -18.25
C ALA A 111 24.14 -28.93 -18.28
N LEU A 112 24.69 -28.09 -17.40
CA LEU A 112 26.13 -27.87 -17.27
C LEU A 112 26.85 -29.10 -16.71
N ASN A 113 26.28 -29.78 -15.71
CA ASN A 113 26.83 -31.04 -15.20
C ASN A 113 26.90 -32.12 -16.28
N THR A 114 25.85 -32.21 -17.11
CA THR A 114 25.80 -33.16 -18.23
C THR A 114 26.83 -32.81 -19.31
N LEU A 115 26.99 -31.53 -19.64
CA LEU A 115 28.01 -31.05 -20.57
C LEU A 115 29.43 -31.31 -20.05
N ALA A 116 29.68 -31.14 -18.74
CA ALA A 116 30.98 -31.39 -18.13
C ALA A 116 31.43 -32.85 -18.29
N ALA A 117 30.50 -33.81 -18.33
CA ALA A 117 30.80 -35.22 -18.59
C ALA A 117 31.17 -35.49 -20.06
N SER A 118 30.81 -34.62 -21.02
CA SER A 118 31.14 -34.78 -22.44
C SER A 118 31.30 -33.42 -23.16
N PRO A 119 32.41 -32.71 -22.95
CA PRO A 119 32.59 -31.33 -23.42
C PRO A 119 32.67 -31.18 -24.95
N ASN A 120 32.96 -32.25 -25.67
CA ASN A 120 33.05 -32.27 -27.13
C ASN A 120 31.69 -32.46 -27.82
N ASN A 121 30.59 -32.63 -27.07
CA ASN A 121 29.26 -32.83 -27.62
C ASN A 121 28.56 -31.49 -27.84
N TYR A 122 28.43 -31.11 -29.11
CA TYR A 122 27.79 -29.85 -29.53
C TYR A 122 26.32 -29.73 -29.09
N GLU A 123 25.55 -30.82 -29.11
CA GLU A 123 24.14 -30.76 -28.72
C GLU A 123 23.97 -30.50 -27.22
N LEU A 124 24.82 -31.08 -26.38
CA LEU A 124 24.82 -30.78 -24.93
C LEU A 124 25.21 -29.33 -24.65
N ALA A 125 26.16 -28.79 -25.40
CA ALA A 125 26.56 -27.38 -25.29
C ALA A 125 25.40 -26.44 -25.67
N ARG A 126 24.66 -26.79 -26.74
CA ARG A 126 23.46 -26.06 -27.16
C ARG A 126 22.36 -26.12 -26.10
N THR A 127 22.12 -27.28 -25.48
CA THR A 127 21.13 -27.41 -24.39
C THR A 127 21.47 -26.53 -23.19
N ALA A 128 22.74 -26.49 -22.77
CA ALA A 128 23.17 -25.61 -21.68
C ALA A 128 22.99 -24.12 -22.04
N ALA A 129 23.29 -23.73 -23.28
CA ALA A 129 23.07 -22.36 -23.75
C ALA A 129 21.58 -21.98 -23.79
N THR A 130 20.69 -22.89 -24.21
CA THR A 130 19.24 -22.66 -24.16
C THR A 130 18.75 -22.51 -22.71
N ALA A 131 19.19 -23.39 -21.80
CA ALA A 131 18.83 -23.27 -20.39
C ALA A 131 19.30 -21.94 -19.77
N ALA A 132 20.48 -21.45 -20.16
CA ALA A 132 20.96 -20.13 -19.75
C ALA A 132 20.08 -19.00 -20.31
N ASN A 133 19.66 -19.11 -21.58
CA ASN A 133 18.76 -18.14 -22.18
C ASN A 133 17.39 -18.11 -21.49
N ASP A 134 16.83 -19.27 -21.15
CA ASP A 134 15.54 -19.37 -20.44
C ASP A 134 15.58 -18.66 -19.08
N VAL A 135 16.69 -18.79 -18.34
CA VAL A 135 16.89 -18.05 -17.07
C VAL A 135 16.88 -16.54 -17.30
N VAL A 136 17.60 -16.05 -18.31
CA VAL A 136 17.66 -14.61 -18.64
C VAL A 136 16.29 -14.09 -19.04
N VAL A 137 15.55 -14.83 -19.88
CA VAL A 137 14.20 -14.46 -20.30
C VAL A 137 13.28 -14.35 -19.09
N ALA A 138 13.28 -15.34 -18.19
CA ALA A 138 12.44 -15.32 -17.00
C ALA A 138 12.77 -14.16 -16.04
N LEU A 139 14.05 -13.85 -15.82
CA LEU A 139 14.44 -12.72 -14.98
C LEU A 139 14.05 -11.37 -15.59
N ASN A 140 14.20 -11.22 -16.92
CA ASN A 140 13.77 -10.00 -17.61
C ASN A 140 12.25 -9.85 -17.60
N GLU A 141 11.49 -10.92 -17.85
CA GLU A 141 10.02 -10.90 -17.78
C GLU A 141 9.51 -10.55 -16.37
N ALA A 142 10.17 -11.06 -15.32
CA ALA A 142 9.87 -10.69 -13.94
C ALA A 142 10.16 -9.20 -13.68
N SER A 143 11.30 -8.70 -14.14
CA SER A 143 11.65 -7.27 -14.05
C SER A 143 10.66 -6.38 -14.81
N ASP A 144 10.26 -6.77 -16.03
CA ASP A 144 9.26 -6.03 -16.82
C ASP A 144 7.88 -6.01 -16.13
N THR A 145 7.51 -7.11 -15.48
CA THR A 145 6.29 -7.17 -14.66
C THR A 145 6.37 -6.20 -13.49
N VAL A 146 7.52 -6.10 -12.82
CA VAL A 146 7.73 -5.12 -11.75
C VAL A 146 7.57 -3.69 -12.27
N GLN A 147 8.21 -3.34 -13.39
CA GLN A 147 8.07 -2.00 -13.96
C GLN A 147 6.62 -1.70 -14.39
N THR A 148 5.88 -2.72 -14.83
CA THR A 148 4.46 -2.60 -15.16
C THR A 148 3.63 -2.32 -13.91
N ILE A 149 3.81 -3.09 -12.83
CA ILE A 149 3.12 -2.85 -11.55
C ILE A 149 3.40 -1.43 -11.04
N ARG A 150 4.64 -0.95 -11.14
CA ARG A 150 5.01 0.40 -10.69
C ARG A 150 4.35 1.49 -11.53
N ARG A 151 4.25 1.31 -12.85
CA ARG A 151 3.54 2.24 -13.74
C ARG A 151 2.04 2.23 -13.47
N ASP A 152 1.44 1.06 -13.36
CA ASP A 152 0.01 0.92 -13.07
C ASP A 152 -0.34 1.58 -11.72
N ALA A 153 0.52 1.40 -10.70
CA ALA A 153 0.34 2.07 -9.41
C ALA A 153 0.43 3.60 -9.50
N ASP A 154 1.27 4.13 -10.41
CA ASP A 154 1.38 5.57 -10.66
C ASP A 154 0.14 6.12 -11.36
N ASP A 155 -0.37 5.41 -12.38
CA ASP A 155 -1.59 5.75 -13.09
C ASP A 155 -2.82 5.68 -12.16
N GLU A 156 -2.90 4.66 -11.29
CA GLU A 156 -3.94 4.54 -10.27
C GLU A 156 -3.89 5.67 -9.24
N LEU A 157 -2.70 6.20 -8.91
CA LEU A 157 -2.57 7.39 -8.05
C LEU A 157 -3.10 8.66 -8.71
N VAL A 158 -2.92 8.83 -10.03
CA VAL A 158 -3.53 9.93 -10.80
C VAL A 158 -5.05 9.84 -10.72
N ILE A 159 -5.61 8.66 -11.00
CA ILE A 159 -7.06 8.41 -10.93
C ILE A 159 -7.58 8.66 -9.51
N ALA A 160 -6.87 8.19 -8.48
CA ALA A 160 -7.24 8.42 -7.09
C ALA A 160 -7.29 9.92 -6.75
N ALA A 161 -6.34 10.73 -7.21
CA ALA A 161 -6.35 12.17 -6.99
C ALA A 161 -7.56 12.86 -7.66
N GLU A 162 -7.91 12.46 -8.88
CA GLU A 162 -9.08 12.98 -9.60
C GLU A 162 -10.39 12.61 -8.90
N GLU A 163 -10.56 11.34 -8.52
CA GLU A 163 -11.77 10.87 -7.83
C GLU A 163 -11.90 11.49 -6.42
N MET A 164 -10.82 11.60 -5.66
CA MET A 164 -10.81 12.31 -4.39
C MET A 164 -11.24 13.78 -4.55
N THR A 165 -10.77 14.45 -5.61
CA THR A 165 -11.16 15.84 -5.90
C THR A 165 -12.66 15.96 -6.20
N LYS A 166 -13.22 15.03 -6.98
CA LYS A 166 -14.67 14.98 -7.26
C LYS A 166 -15.48 14.74 -5.99
N LEU A 167 -15.09 13.76 -5.18
CA LEU A 167 -15.74 13.43 -3.91
C LEU A 167 -15.71 14.60 -2.93
N LEU A 168 -14.59 15.31 -2.82
CA LEU A 168 -14.48 16.49 -1.96
C LEU A 168 -15.39 17.63 -2.43
N ALA A 169 -15.51 17.84 -3.75
CA ALA A 169 -16.43 18.83 -4.32
C ALA A 169 -17.91 18.47 -4.06
N GLU A 170 -18.25 17.17 -4.15
CA GLU A 170 -19.58 16.68 -3.80
C GLU A 170 -19.87 16.88 -2.30
N ILE A 171 -18.93 16.51 -1.43
CA ILE A 171 -19.01 16.72 0.02
C ILE A 171 -19.20 18.21 0.33
N GLU A 172 -18.48 19.11 -0.34
CA GLU A 172 -18.66 20.55 -0.16
C GLU A 172 -20.09 21.00 -0.52
N SER A 173 -20.61 20.54 -1.68
CA SER A 173 -21.97 20.85 -2.13
C SER A 173 -23.02 20.35 -1.15
N LEU A 174 -22.90 19.09 -0.71
CA LEU A 174 -23.80 18.48 0.27
C LEU A 174 -23.70 19.17 1.62
N ASN A 175 -22.49 19.49 2.10
CA ASN A 175 -22.27 20.19 3.36
C ASN A 175 -22.91 21.58 3.35
N ARG A 176 -22.77 22.35 2.26
CA ARG A 176 -23.46 23.65 2.13
C ARG A 176 -24.99 23.52 2.22
N ARG A 177 -25.56 22.50 1.58
CA ARG A 177 -27.01 22.24 1.62
C ARG A 177 -27.46 21.79 3.01
N VAL A 178 -26.69 20.95 3.69
CA VAL A 178 -26.95 20.51 5.07
C VAL A 178 -26.91 21.70 6.03
N VAL A 179 -25.87 22.53 5.96
CA VAL A 179 -25.72 23.70 6.84
C VAL A 179 -26.87 24.69 6.60
N THR A 180 -27.15 25.02 5.33
CA THR A 180 -28.25 25.95 4.97
C THR A 180 -29.62 25.42 5.41
N GLY A 181 -29.90 24.13 5.18
CA GLY A 181 -31.16 23.51 5.61
C GLY A 181 -31.28 23.42 7.13
N THR A 182 -30.17 23.16 7.83
CA THR A 182 -30.14 23.15 9.30
C THR A 182 -30.44 24.56 9.85
N TYR A 183 -29.88 25.62 9.26
CA TYR A 183 -30.23 27.00 9.60
C TYR A 183 -31.70 27.34 9.32
N ALA A 184 -32.24 26.83 8.21
CA ALA A 184 -33.65 27.04 7.82
C ALA A 184 -34.64 26.17 8.63
N GLY A 185 -34.15 25.26 9.48
CA GLY A 185 -34.99 24.32 10.24
C GLY A 185 -35.68 23.26 9.38
N THR A 186 -35.16 22.97 8.18
CA THR A 186 -35.71 21.94 7.28
C THR A 186 -35.13 20.56 7.60
N ASP A 187 -35.80 19.50 7.12
CA ASP A 187 -35.26 18.14 7.23
C ASP A 187 -34.06 17.97 6.28
N VAL A 188 -32.86 17.84 6.87
CA VAL A 188 -31.59 17.60 6.16
C VAL A 188 -31.11 16.15 6.28
N THR A 189 -31.92 15.25 6.85
CA THR A 189 -31.45 13.90 7.19
C THR A 189 -31.10 13.06 5.96
N ASP A 190 -31.77 13.27 4.83
CA ASP A 190 -31.42 12.58 3.57
C ASP A 190 -30.12 13.15 2.96
N LEU A 191 -29.86 14.45 3.14
CA LEU A 191 -28.59 15.07 2.73
C LEU A 191 -27.43 14.61 3.59
N ASN A 192 -27.67 14.36 4.88
CA ASN A 192 -26.68 13.77 5.77
C ASN A 192 -26.29 12.36 5.33
N ASP A 193 -27.25 11.53 4.90
CA ASP A 193 -26.95 10.18 4.40
C ASP A 193 -26.12 10.24 3.11
N GLN A 194 -26.47 11.12 2.17
CA GLN A 194 -25.69 11.31 0.94
C GLN A 194 -24.27 11.78 1.25
N ARG A 195 -24.11 12.72 2.19
CA ARG A 195 -22.80 13.23 2.60
C ARG A 195 -21.97 12.16 3.29
N ASP A 196 -22.58 11.42 4.22
CA ASP A 196 -21.92 10.35 4.96
C ASP A 196 -21.51 9.22 3.98
N GLN A 197 -22.31 8.92 2.94
CA GLN A 197 -21.94 7.99 1.88
C GLN A 197 -20.72 8.45 1.06
N ALA A 198 -20.68 9.71 0.64
CA ALA A 198 -19.51 10.27 -0.07
C ALA A 198 -18.24 10.25 0.80
N VAL A 199 -18.38 10.45 2.12
CA VAL A 199 -17.27 10.30 3.07
C VAL A 199 -16.81 8.84 3.21
N VAL A 200 -17.74 7.88 3.20
CA VAL A 200 -17.40 6.45 3.17
C VAL A 200 -16.64 6.11 1.89
N GLU A 201 -17.07 6.60 0.73
CA GLU A 201 -16.35 6.39 -0.53
C GLU A 201 -14.94 6.98 -0.49
N LEU A 202 -14.80 8.23 0.00
CA LEU A 202 -13.51 8.89 0.19
C LEU A 202 -12.59 8.10 1.14
N SER A 203 -13.14 7.45 2.17
CA SER A 203 -12.34 6.65 3.12
C SER A 203 -11.66 5.44 2.50
N SER A 204 -12.11 4.96 1.33
CA SER A 204 -11.42 3.88 0.62
C SER A 204 -10.07 4.32 0.05
N TYR A 205 -9.94 5.61 -0.30
CA TYR A 205 -8.73 6.20 -0.87
C TYR A 205 -7.72 6.63 0.18
N VAL A 206 -8.20 7.20 1.29
CA VAL A 206 -7.37 7.76 2.35
C VAL A 206 -8.00 7.52 3.72
N GLY A 207 -7.17 7.30 4.75
CA GLY A 207 -7.67 7.28 6.13
C GLY A 207 -8.26 8.62 6.53
N LEU A 208 -9.45 8.62 7.16
CA LEU A 208 -10.19 9.84 7.48
C LEU A 208 -10.56 9.93 8.96
N THR A 209 -10.38 11.12 9.54
CA THR A 209 -10.99 11.51 10.80
C THR A 209 -12.09 12.53 10.54
N VAL A 210 -13.31 12.19 10.94
CA VAL A 210 -14.50 13.02 10.76
C VAL A 210 -14.88 13.74 12.06
N GLN A 211 -14.98 15.07 12.00
CA GLN A 211 -15.49 15.90 13.09
C GLN A 211 -16.72 16.70 12.64
N LYS A 212 -17.78 16.65 13.45
CA LYS A 212 -18.99 17.46 13.26
C LYS A 212 -18.90 18.71 14.14
N ARG A 213 -19.07 19.88 13.54
CA ARG A 213 -19.17 21.18 14.24
C ARG A 213 -20.63 21.57 14.43
N GLY A 214 -20.88 22.77 14.98
CA GLY A 214 -22.23 23.31 15.12
C GLY A 214 -22.98 23.36 13.78
N GLN A 215 -24.31 23.34 13.82
CA GLN A 215 -25.17 23.42 12.64
C GLN A 215 -24.96 22.30 11.60
N ASN A 216 -24.58 21.10 12.08
CA ASN A 216 -24.27 19.93 11.24
C ASN A 216 -23.13 20.14 10.23
N ASP A 217 -22.26 21.13 10.45
CA ASP A 217 -21.07 21.33 9.64
C ASP A 217 -20.06 20.20 9.83
N LEU A 218 -19.28 19.90 8.80
CA LEU A 218 -18.34 18.78 8.74
C LEU A 218 -16.92 19.29 8.54
N VAL A 219 -15.96 18.66 9.22
CA VAL A 219 -14.53 18.85 8.99
C VAL A 219 -13.88 17.48 8.82
N LEU A 220 -13.03 17.36 7.80
CA LEU A 220 -12.34 16.12 7.47
C LEU A 220 -10.83 16.34 7.56
N TYR A 221 -10.17 15.43 8.27
CA TYR A 221 -8.73 15.32 8.35
C TYR A 221 -8.29 13.95 7.84
N THR A 222 -7.07 13.84 7.31
CA THR A 222 -6.43 12.55 7.06
C THR A 222 -6.10 11.85 8.39
N ASP A 223 -5.80 10.55 8.33
CA ASP A 223 -5.22 9.79 9.46
C ASP A 223 -3.86 10.32 9.93
N SER A 224 -3.19 11.10 9.08
CA SER A 224 -1.94 11.80 9.39
C SER A 224 -2.15 13.21 9.97
N GLY A 225 -3.38 13.73 9.96
CA GLY A 225 -3.75 15.03 10.53
C GLY A 225 -3.82 16.20 9.53
N VAL A 226 -3.63 15.94 8.24
CA VAL A 226 -3.74 16.96 7.17
C VAL A 226 -5.21 17.26 6.90
N THR A 227 -5.57 18.54 6.81
CA THR A 227 -6.94 18.95 6.52
C THR A 227 -7.31 18.62 5.08
N LEU A 228 -8.42 17.92 4.87
CA LEU A 228 -9.00 17.62 3.54
C LEU A 228 -10.19 18.52 3.22
N PHE A 229 -11.00 18.84 4.23
CA PHE A 229 -12.19 19.65 4.08
C PHE A 229 -12.44 20.46 5.35
N GLU A 230 -12.57 21.78 5.20
CA GLU A 230 -13.03 22.67 6.26
C GLU A 230 -13.82 23.83 5.64
N GLY A 231 -15.12 23.63 5.43
CA GLY A 231 -16.00 24.59 4.73
C GLY A 231 -15.76 24.66 3.22
N THR A 232 -14.53 24.47 2.77
CA THR A 232 -14.11 24.37 1.37
C THR A 232 -13.23 23.13 1.18
N ALA A 233 -13.37 22.46 0.04
CA ALA A 233 -12.52 21.35 -0.36
C ALA A 233 -11.07 21.80 -0.57
N ARG A 234 -10.11 21.05 -0.01
CA ARG A 234 -8.68 21.27 -0.27
C ARG A 234 -8.29 20.63 -1.59
N ALA A 235 -7.33 21.23 -2.29
CA ALA A 235 -6.82 20.69 -3.54
C ALA A 235 -6.07 19.37 -3.28
N VAL A 236 -6.41 18.33 -4.04
CA VAL A 236 -5.69 17.06 -4.05
C VAL A 236 -4.91 17.02 -5.36
N GLU A 237 -3.60 16.89 -5.26
CA GLU A 237 -2.69 17.05 -6.39
C GLU A 237 -1.75 15.85 -6.49
N TYR A 238 -1.71 15.27 -7.68
CA TYR A 238 -0.75 14.24 -8.03
C TYR A 238 -0.30 14.46 -9.47
N SER A 239 0.94 14.93 -9.65
CA SER A 239 1.59 14.98 -10.95
C SER A 239 2.37 13.68 -11.11
N GLY A 240 1.80 12.72 -11.85
CA GLY A 240 2.41 11.40 -12.07
C GLY A 240 3.91 11.44 -12.34
N SER A 241 4.57 10.35 -12.01
CA SER A 241 6.01 10.20 -12.13
C SER A 241 6.38 10.10 -13.62
N GLY A 242 6.83 11.20 -14.23
CA GLY A 242 7.09 11.25 -15.69
C GLY A 242 7.98 10.12 -16.24
N SER A 243 8.88 9.55 -15.42
CA SER A 243 9.55 8.28 -15.71
C SER A 243 9.82 7.53 -14.40
N ILE A 244 9.19 6.36 -14.23
CA ILE A 244 9.59 5.38 -13.21
C ILE A 244 10.43 4.35 -13.95
N GLY A 245 11.75 4.45 -13.82
CA GLY A 245 12.69 3.45 -14.33
C GLY A 245 13.23 2.56 -13.21
N ALA A 246 13.98 1.51 -13.58
CA ALA A 246 14.60 0.58 -12.64
C ALA A 246 15.54 1.26 -11.61
N VAL A 247 16.12 2.42 -11.96
CA VAL A 247 17.05 3.17 -11.10
C VAL A 247 16.35 4.16 -10.15
N ILE A 248 15.13 4.59 -10.49
CA ILE A 248 14.38 5.56 -9.70
C ILE A 248 13.58 4.78 -8.66
N THR A 249 13.94 4.88 -7.39
CA THR A 249 13.33 4.12 -6.29
C THR A 249 12.05 4.77 -5.74
N GLU A 250 11.91 6.09 -5.89
CA GLU A 250 10.76 6.83 -5.38
C GLU A 250 10.09 7.60 -6.53
N GLY A 251 8.78 7.46 -6.66
CA GLY A 251 7.99 8.26 -7.60
C GLY A 251 7.59 9.63 -7.05
N ALA A 252 6.72 10.34 -7.76
CA ALA A 252 6.18 11.63 -7.34
C ALA A 252 5.42 11.52 -6.01
N ALA A 253 5.46 12.60 -5.24
CA ALA A 253 4.75 12.72 -3.98
C ALA A 253 3.29 13.14 -4.21
N PHE A 254 2.39 12.53 -3.46
CA PHE A 254 0.98 12.91 -3.38
C PHE A 254 0.82 14.11 -2.46
N ARG A 255 0.10 15.12 -2.92
CA ARG A 255 -0.05 16.40 -2.23
C ARG A 255 -1.50 16.71 -1.88
N ILE A 256 -1.70 17.26 -0.69
CA ILE A 256 -2.98 17.82 -0.25
C ILE A 256 -2.72 19.26 0.19
N ASP A 257 -3.35 20.23 -0.45
CA ASP A 257 -3.15 21.68 -0.20
C ASP A 257 -1.66 22.09 -0.26
N GLY A 258 -0.91 21.51 -1.21
CA GLY A 258 0.54 21.71 -1.38
C GLY A 258 1.44 20.93 -0.40
N VAL A 259 0.86 20.28 0.62
CA VAL A 259 1.59 19.46 1.60
C VAL A 259 1.81 18.05 1.07
N GLU A 260 3.05 17.57 1.06
CA GLU A 260 3.36 16.19 0.71
C GLU A 260 2.90 15.24 1.81
N VAL A 261 2.02 14.30 1.44
CA VAL A 261 1.44 13.29 2.34
C VAL A 261 1.90 11.87 2.03
N THR A 262 2.72 11.71 1.00
CA THR A 262 3.43 10.47 0.67
C THR A 262 4.87 10.78 0.28
N GLY A 263 5.72 9.75 0.30
CA GLY A 263 7.15 9.89 0.01
C GLY A 263 8.00 10.22 1.25
N SER A 264 9.32 10.24 1.06
CA SER A 264 10.35 10.40 2.08
C SER A 264 10.34 11.78 2.74
N ASN A 265 9.86 12.81 2.02
CA ASN A 265 9.75 14.18 2.50
C ASN A 265 8.41 14.48 3.21
N ALA A 266 7.49 13.51 3.27
CA ALA A 266 6.21 13.71 3.94
C ALA A 266 6.38 13.81 5.46
N VAL A 267 6.13 15.00 6.01
CA VAL A 267 6.18 15.24 7.47
C VAL A 267 5.05 14.49 8.19
N MET A 268 3.91 14.33 7.52
CA MET A 268 2.71 13.64 8.02
C MET A 268 2.26 12.59 6.99
N PRO A 269 2.97 11.45 6.89
CA PRO A 269 2.69 10.45 5.87
C PRO A 269 1.35 9.74 6.13
N LEU A 270 0.61 9.49 5.06
CA LEU A 270 -0.63 8.69 5.09
C LEU A 270 -0.33 7.26 5.56
N LYS A 271 -1.21 6.71 6.39
CA LYS A 271 -1.04 5.36 6.95
C LYS A 271 -2.00 4.35 6.34
N SER A 272 -3.15 4.78 5.84
CA SER A 272 -4.21 3.91 5.35
C SER A 272 -4.89 4.48 4.11
N GLY A 273 -5.74 3.66 3.47
CA GLY A 273 -6.36 3.94 2.18
C GLY A 273 -5.56 3.37 1.01
N SER A 274 -6.21 3.29 -0.16
CA SER A 274 -5.58 2.79 -1.38
C SER A 274 -4.36 3.61 -1.79
N VAL A 275 -4.35 4.93 -1.58
CA VAL A 275 -3.20 5.81 -1.89
C VAL A 275 -1.95 5.37 -1.13
N ALA A 276 -2.07 5.11 0.17
CA ALA A 276 -0.95 4.61 0.98
C ALA A 276 -0.49 3.21 0.53
N GLY A 277 -1.43 2.36 0.09
CA GLY A 277 -1.13 1.04 -0.46
C GLY A 277 -0.38 1.11 -1.79
N LEU A 278 -0.78 2.00 -2.70
CA LEU A 278 -0.17 2.19 -4.01
C LEU A 278 1.27 2.68 -3.90
N VAL A 279 1.50 3.67 -3.03
CA VAL A 279 2.85 4.18 -2.75
C VAL A 279 3.73 3.08 -2.12
N ALA A 280 3.23 2.35 -1.13
CA ALA A 280 3.98 1.24 -0.52
C ALA A 280 4.28 0.11 -1.52
N LEU A 281 3.36 -0.17 -2.45
CA LEU A 281 3.60 -1.15 -3.50
C LEU A 281 4.69 -0.67 -4.47
N ARG A 282 4.62 0.60 -4.91
CA ARG A 282 5.52 1.21 -5.91
C ARG A 282 6.94 1.49 -5.39
N ASP A 283 7.07 1.93 -4.15
CA ASP A 283 8.32 2.48 -3.61
C ASP A 283 9.02 1.52 -2.62
N GLU A 284 8.31 0.53 -2.07
CA GLU A 284 8.88 -0.41 -1.09
C GLU A 284 8.85 -1.86 -1.61
N THR A 285 7.66 -2.39 -1.85
CA THR A 285 7.47 -3.83 -2.18
C THR A 285 8.14 -4.18 -3.51
N THR A 286 7.82 -3.42 -4.57
CA THR A 286 8.36 -3.66 -5.92
C THR A 286 9.85 -3.35 -6.01
N VAL A 287 10.34 -2.33 -5.30
CA VAL A 287 11.77 -2.00 -5.23
C VAL A 287 12.56 -3.13 -4.55
N THR A 288 12.02 -3.69 -3.46
CA THR A 288 12.62 -4.84 -2.78
C THR A 288 12.69 -6.04 -3.72
N TYR A 289 11.60 -6.34 -4.42
CA TYR A 289 11.56 -7.47 -5.36
C TYR A 289 12.49 -7.28 -6.57
N GLN A 290 12.54 -6.07 -7.16
CA GLN A 290 13.51 -5.74 -8.21
C GLN A 290 14.94 -5.96 -7.75
N THR A 291 15.28 -5.48 -6.54
CA THR A 291 16.61 -5.66 -5.96
C THR A 291 16.96 -7.14 -5.81
N GLN A 292 16.00 -7.98 -5.41
CA GLN A 292 16.21 -9.42 -5.32
C GLN A 292 16.46 -10.07 -6.69
N LEU A 293 15.73 -9.67 -7.74
CA LEU A 293 15.95 -10.14 -9.10
C LEU A 293 17.33 -9.72 -9.63
N ASP A 294 17.70 -8.46 -9.39
CA ASP A 294 18.99 -7.90 -9.80
C ASP A 294 20.14 -8.62 -9.08
N GLU A 295 19.98 -8.97 -7.81
CA GLU A 295 20.95 -9.74 -7.03
C GLU A 295 21.14 -11.17 -7.55
N ILE A 296 20.06 -11.84 -7.98
CA ILE A 296 20.14 -13.15 -8.65
C ILE A 296 20.91 -13.02 -9.97
N ALA A 297 20.55 -12.03 -10.80
CA ALA A 297 21.22 -11.78 -12.07
C ALA A 297 22.71 -11.48 -11.87
N ARG A 298 23.05 -10.66 -10.87
CA ARG A 298 24.42 -10.32 -10.48
C ARG A 298 25.20 -11.56 -10.03
N GLY A 299 24.60 -12.42 -9.21
CA GLY A 299 25.20 -13.68 -8.78
C GLY A 299 25.53 -14.60 -9.96
N LEU A 300 24.64 -14.69 -10.94
CA LEU A 300 24.87 -15.45 -12.18
C LEU A 300 26.01 -14.84 -13.01
N ILE A 301 26.01 -13.52 -13.24
CA ILE A 301 27.08 -12.84 -13.99
C ILE A 301 28.44 -13.05 -13.31
N GLU A 302 28.51 -12.90 -11.98
CA GLU A 302 29.76 -13.02 -11.23
C GLU A 302 30.29 -14.47 -11.20
N THR A 303 29.39 -15.46 -11.16
CA THR A 303 29.77 -16.89 -11.15
C THR A 303 30.29 -17.34 -12.51
N PHE A 304 29.70 -16.84 -13.60
CA PHE A 304 30.04 -17.24 -14.96
C PHE A 304 31.00 -16.29 -15.68
N LYS A 305 31.57 -15.30 -14.97
CA LYS A 305 32.56 -14.41 -15.56
C LYS A 305 33.81 -15.19 -15.94
N GLU A 306 34.34 -14.91 -17.13
CA GLU A 306 35.63 -15.45 -17.54
C GLU A 306 36.74 -14.46 -17.21
N THR A 307 37.94 -14.97 -16.90
CA THR A 307 39.12 -14.14 -16.69
C THR A 307 40.16 -14.54 -17.73
N SER A 308 40.65 -13.58 -18.51
CA SER A 308 41.76 -13.80 -19.43
C SER A 308 43.03 -14.21 -18.69
N ALA A 309 43.98 -14.81 -19.40
CA ALA A 309 45.28 -15.20 -18.86
C ALA A 309 46.11 -14.03 -18.27
N ALA A 310 45.76 -12.77 -18.60
CA ALA A 310 46.37 -11.57 -18.05
C ALA A 310 45.62 -11.01 -16.81
N GLY A 311 44.62 -11.73 -16.30
CA GLY A 311 43.79 -11.30 -15.16
C GLY A 311 42.70 -10.28 -15.52
N ALA A 312 42.58 -9.88 -16.79
CA ALA A 312 41.49 -9.01 -17.25
C ALA A 312 40.20 -9.83 -17.42
N ILE A 313 39.07 -9.33 -16.91
CA ILE A 313 37.76 -9.99 -17.03
C ILE A 313 37.31 -9.98 -18.50
N THR A 314 36.96 -11.15 -19.02
CA THR A 314 36.35 -11.37 -20.34
C THR A 314 34.84 -11.60 -20.16
N GLN A 315 34.00 -11.20 -21.13
CA GLN A 315 32.55 -11.42 -21.05
C GLN A 315 32.24 -12.92 -20.90
N GLY A 316 31.52 -13.27 -19.83
CA GLY A 316 30.98 -14.61 -19.60
C GLY A 316 29.68 -14.86 -20.37
N ILE A 317 29.03 -16.00 -20.11
CA ILE A 317 27.76 -16.36 -20.78
C ILE A 317 26.57 -15.49 -20.37
N PHE A 318 26.66 -14.80 -19.23
CA PHE A 318 25.69 -13.81 -18.76
C PHE A 318 26.31 -12.41 -18.78
N THR A 319 25.57 -11.45 -19.33
CA THR A 319 26.00 -10.04 -19.43
C THR A 319 24.78 -9.13 -19.20
N ALA A 320 25.00 -7.93 -18.68
CA ALA A 320 23.97 -6.89 -18.57
C ALA A 320 24.47 -5.58 -19.18
N SER A 321 23.60 -4.85 -19.89
CA SER A 321 23.92 -3.50 -20.37
C SER A 321 23.98 -2.55 -19.17
N GLY A 322 25.09 -1.83 -19.02
CA GLY A 322 25.30 -0.92 -17.87
C GLY A 322 25.94 -1.56 -16.63
N TYR A 323 26.11 -2.89 -16.59
CA TYR A 323 26.94 -3.53 -15.56
C TYR A 323 28.42 -3.31 -15.88
N THR A 324 29.00 -2.25 -15.32
CA THR A 324 30.46 -2.15 -15.19
C THR A 324 30.84 -2.98 -13.99
N ASN A 325 31.71 -3.98 -14.19
CA ASN A 325 32.21 -4.85 -13.13
C ASN A 325 33.07 -4.03 -12.16
N THR A 326 32.41 -3.27 -11.31
CA THR A 326 33.01 -2.43 -10.29
C THR A 326 32.95 -3.25 -9.02
N ALA A 327 34.02 -4.00 -8.76
CA ALA A 327 34.32 -4.72 -7.52
C ALA A 327 33.13 -5.45 -6.84
N SER A 328 33.16 -6.78 -6.90
CA SER A 328 32.37 -7.74 -6.14
C SER A 328 31.69 -7.19 -4.87
N VAL A 329 30.39 -6.87 -4.96
CA VAL A 329 29.55 -6.68 -3.77
C VAL A 329 29.09 -8.07 -3.31
N SER A 330 29.22 -8.37 -2.03
CA SER A 330 28.90 -9.69 -1.48
C SER A 330 27.38 -9.85 -1.30
N VAL A 331 26.87 -11.07 -1.44
CA VAL A 331 25.49 -11.43 -1.11
C VAL A 331 25.20 -11.11 0.36
N GLY A 332 24.11 -10.37 0.63
CA GLY A 332 23.70 -9.92 1.96
C GLY A 332 24.03 -8.45 2.21
N THR A 333 23.25 -7.55 1.62
CA THR A 333 23.49 -6.09 1.65
C THR A 333 23.42 -5.53 3.06
N PHE A 334 24.50 -4.91 3.53
CA PHE A 334 24.42 -3.85 4.52
C PHE A 334 24.51 -2.51 3.81
N ALA A 335 23.64 -1.59 4.21
CA ALA A 335 23.48 -0.24 3.68
C ALA A 335 24.81 0.48 3.50
N ALA A 336 24.85 1.39 2.52
CA ALA A 336 25.97 2.26 2.21
C ALA A 336 26.61 2.87 3.48
N GLY A 337 27.70 2.26 3.91
CA GLY A 337 28.54 2.69 5.00
C GLY A 337 29.86 1.94 4.86
N SER A 338 30.91 2.65 4.47
CA SER A 338 32.27 2.11 4.44
C SER A 338 32.56 1.44 5.78
N LEU A 339 32.66 0.11 5.82
CA LEU A 339 33.16 -0.61 6.98
C LEU A 339 34.54 -0.03 7.35
N THR A 340 34.66 0.54 8.54
CA THR A 340 35.90 1.11 9.06
C THR A 340 36.54 0.16 10.06
N THR A 341 37.83 0.38 10.36
CA THR A 341 38.49 -0.27 11.51
C THR A 341 37.66 -0.04 12.78
N ALA A 342 37.32 -1.13 13.47
CA ALA A 342 36.47 -1.24 14.66
C ALA A 342 34.97 -1.50 14.45
N ASP A 343 34.49 -1.70 13.22
CA ASP A 343 33.12 -2.16 13.02
C ASP A 343 32.94 -3.62 13.49
N VAL A 344 31.75 -3.89 14.03
CA VAL A 344 31.38 -5.20 14.57
C VAL A 344 30.18 -5.72 13.77
N LEU A 345 30.38 -6.79 13.01
CA LEU A 345 29.32 -7.50 12.30
C LEU A 345 28.76 -8.59 13.22
N THR A 346 27.44 -8.58 13.45
CA THR A 346 26.75 -9.63 14.21
C THR A 346 25.61 -10.19 13.38
N PHE A 347 25.54 -11.51 13.25
CA PHE A 347 24.46 -12.18 12.53
C PHE A 347 24.08 -13.49 13.23
N ASP A 348 22.80 -13.82 13.13
CA ASP A 348 22.23 -15.02 13.75
C ASP A 348 21.98 -16.08 12.66
N PHE A 349 22.33 -17.33 12.94
CA PHE A 349 22.11 -18.46 12.04
C PHE A 349 21.59 -19.68 12.79
N LEU A 350 20.89 -20.56 12.06
CA LEU A 350 20.32 -21.78 12.61
C LEU A 350 21.24 -22.97 12.32
N GLN A 351 21.53 -23.76 13.33
CA GLN A 351 22.17 -25.07 13.18
C GLN A 351 21.34 -26.10 13.94
N GLY A 352 20.56 -26.90 13.19
CA GLY A 352 19.48 -27.71 13.77
C GLY A 352 18.34 -26.82 14.27
N ASP A 353 17.85 -27.09 15.48
CA ASP A 353 16.76 -26.32 16.13
C ASP A 353 17.28 -25.18 17.04
N THR A 354 18.59 -24.95 17.09
CA THR A 354 19.20 -23.92 17.95
C THR A 354 19.72 -22.75 17.13
N THR A 355 19.40 -21.53 17.57
CA THR A 355 19.90 -20.28 16.98
C THR A 355 21.24 -19.92 17.60
N TYR A 356 22.23 -19.59 16.76
CA TYR A 356 23.56 -19.16 17.17
C TYR A 356 23.83 -17.73 16.72
N ARG A 357 24.55 -16.96 17.54
CA ARG A 357 25.04 -15.60 17.21
C ARG A 357 26.52 -15.67 16.87
N ALA A 358 26.87 -15.30 15.65
CA ALA A 358 28.25 -15.01 15.26
C ALA A 358 28.51 -13.51 15.39
N THR A 359 29.66 -13.15 15.95
CA THR A 359 30.15 -11.78 16.03
C THR A 359 31.56 -11.69 15.47
N VAL A 360 31.76 -10.75 14.55
CA VAL A 360 33.01 -10.45 13.87
C VAL A 360 33.41 -9.03 14.21
N SER A 361 34.65 -8.80 14.65
CA SER A 361 35.19 -7.44 14.84
C SER A 361 36.31 -7.19 13.83
N PHE A 362 36.22 -6.10 13.07
CA PHE A 362 37.22 -5.73 12.06
C PHE A 362 38.34 -4.88 12.70
N THR A 363 39.26 -5.52 13.43
CA THR A 363 40.35 -4.83 14.16
C THR A 363 41.47 -4.28 13.27
N SER A 364 41.59 -4.74 12.02
CA SER A 364 42.64 -4.33 11.07
C SER A 364 42.09 -3.81 9.74
N GLY A 365 40.81 -3.45 9.70
CA GLY A 365 40.08 -3.06 8.49
C GLY A 365 39.43 -4.23 7.76
N VAL A 366 38.72 -3.93 6.67
CA VAL A 366 38.03 -4.96 5.86
C VAL A 366 39.08 -5.81 5.13
N PRO A 367 38.96 -7.15 5.16
CA PRO A 367 39.84 -8.03 4.39
C PRO A 367 39.87 -7.65 2.91
N ALA A 368 41.08 -7.43 2.36
CA ALA A 368 41.27 -6.95 0.99
C ALA A 368 40.92 -7.99 -0.10
N THR A 369 40.68 -9.25 0.29
CA THR A 369 40.33 -10.35 -0.63
C THR A 369 39.13 -11.12 -0.11
N ALA A 370 38.31 -11.63 -1.04
CA ALA A 370 37.14 -12.45 -0.72
C ALA A 370 37.49 -13.70 0.09
N ALA A 371 38.63 -14.33 -0.18
CA ALA A 371 39.10 -15.50 0.55
C ALA A 371 39.43 -15.18 2.03
N ALA A 372 40.04 -14.03 2.30
CA ALA A 372 40.32 -13.59 3.66
C ALA A 372 39.04 -13.21 4.42
N TYR A 373 38.06 -12.65 3.71
CA TYR A 373 36.73 -12.36 4.27
C TYR A 373 35.96 -13.64 4.62
N GLN A 374 35.95 -14.62 3.72
CA GLN A 374 35.33 -15.93 3.95
C GLN A 374 35.96 -16.68 5.11
N ALA A 375 37.29 -16.69 5.21
CA ALA A 375 37.99 -17.33 6.33
C ALA A 375 37.61 -16.72 7.69
N LEU A 376 37.40 -15.40 7.70
CA LEU A 376 37.05 -14.64 8.91
C LEU A 376 35.58 -14.85 9.30
N LEU A 377 34.67 -14.92 8.34
CA LEU A 377 33.28 -15.32 8.58
C LEU A 377 33.17 -16.77 9.06
N GLN A 378 33.93 -17.69 8.44
CA GLN A 378 33.95 -19.09 8.85
C GLN A 378 34.44 -19.22 10.30
N THR A 379 35.50 -18.50 10.66
CA THR A 379 35.99 -18.46 12.04
C THR A 379 34.92 -17.95 13.01
N ALA A 380 34.13 -16.95 12.62
CA ALA A 380 33.08 -16.41 13.47
C ALA A 380 31.88 -17.36 13.63
N VAL A 381 31.51 -18.08 12.57
CA VAL A 381 30.53 -19.17 12.61
C VAL A 381 31.01 -20.29 13.54
N ASP A 382 32.30 -20.67 13.45
CA ASP A 382 32.89 -21.72 14.27
C ASP A 382 32.96 -21.34 15.77
N THR A 383 33.03 -20.04 16.08
CA THR A 383 33.06 -19.50 17.46
C THR A 383 31.71 -18.97 17.96
N ALA A 384 30.63 -19.16 17.21
CA ALA A 384 29.33 -18.60 17.52
C ALA A 384 28.73 -19.18 18.81
N THR A 385 28.02 -18.34 19.56
CA THR A 385 27.38 -18.75 20.82
C THR A 385 25.88 -18.97 20.65
N PRO A 386 25.28 -20.02 21.24
CA PRO A 386 23.84 -20.24 21.17
C PRO A 386 23.07 -19.11 21.87
N ILE A 387 21.95 -18.70 21.28
CA ILE A 387 21.07 -17.65 21.77
C ILE A 387 19.77 -18.31 22.21
N GLY A 388 19.61 -18.49 23.52
CA GLY A 388 18.44 -19.15 24.09
C GLY A 388 18.73 -20.59 24.50
N GLY A 389 18.99 -20.76 25.79
CA GLY A 389 19.22 -22.01 26.48
C GLY A 389 19.69 -21.68 27.90
N GLY A 390 18.73 -21.50 28.80
CA GLY A 390 18.98 -21.65 30.24
C GLY A 390 19.00 -23.12 30.61
#